data_AF-A0A529LNX5-F1
#
_entry.id   AF-A0A529LNX5-F1
#
_cell.length_a   1.000
_cell.length_b   1.000
_cell.length_c   1.000
_cell.angle_alpha   90.00
_cell.angle_beta   90.00
_cell.angle_gamma   90.00
#
_symmetry.space_group_name_H-M   'P 1'
#
loop_
_entity.id
_entity.type
_entity.pdbx_description
1 polymer ?
#
loop_
_entity_poly.entity_id
_entity_poly.type
_entity_poly.pdbx_seq_one_letter_code
_entity_poly.pdbx_strand_id
1 'polypeptide(L)' 'MHPDRYRQFVREGRASPAYLIERYTASRRRATLVACLIDLEERLTDAAIEMADKLIGTAFSRAKNTQARR' A
#
# COMPACT_ATOMS: atom_id res chain seq x y z
N MET A 1 -11.88 14.52 -8.01
CA MET A 1 -10.62 15.06 -7.44
C MET A 1 -9.56 15.02 -8.54
N HIS A 2 -8.81 16.10 -8.79
CA HIS A 2 -7.76 16.09 -9.81
C HIS A 2 -6.64 15.11 -9.39
N PRO A 3 -6.17 14.18 -10.23
CA PRO A 3 -5.14 13.19 -9.88
C PRO A 3 -3.86 13.81 -9.29
N ASP A 4 -3.45 14.97 -9.83
CA ASP A 4 -2.27 15.67 -9.33
C ASP A 4 -2.45 16.21 -7.91
N ARG A 5 -3.68 16.58 -7.54
CA ARG A 5 -4.01 17.04 -6.19
C ARG A 5 -3.98 15.88 -5.19
N TYR A 6 -4.45 14.69 -5.59
CA TYR A 6 -4.33 13.48 -4.78
C TYR A 6 -2.87 13.14 -4.50
N ARG A 7 -2.03 13.07 -5.55
CA ARG A 7 -0.59 12.79 -5.41
C ARG A 7 0.13 13.81 -4.53
N GLN A 8 -0.28 15.08 -4.60
CA GLN A 8 0.25 16.12 -3.72
C GLN A 8 -0.04 15.81 -2.25
N PHE A 9 -1.29 15.45 -1.91
CA PHE A 9 -1.66 15.10 -0.54
C PHE A 9 -0.93 13.86 -0.02
N VAL A 10 -0.76 12.83 -0.85
CA VAL A 10 0.01 11.63 -0.49
C VAL A 10 1.46 11.99 -0.16
N ARG A 11 2.11 12.80 -1.02
CA ARG A 11 3.50 13.24 -0.79
C ARG A 11 3.63 14.05 0.50
N GLU A 12 2.72 15.00 0.71
CA GLU A 12 2.71 15.87 1.89
C GLU A 12 2.46 15.05 3.17
N GLY A 13 1.53 14.10 3.13
CA GLY A 13 1.24 13.20 4.25
C GLY A 13 2.41 12.26 4.60
N ARG A 14 3.11 11.71 3.60
CA ARG A 14 4.30 10.87 3.83
C ARG A 14 5.49 11.64 4.41
N ALA A 15 5.65 12.92 4.05
CA ALA A 15 6.74 13.76 4.56
C ALA A 15 6.44 14.37 5.94
N SER A 16 5.17 14.42 6.35
CA SER A 16 4.74 15.11 7.57
C SER A 16 4.73 14.17 8.78
N PRO A 17 5.40 14.51 9.89
CA PRO A 17 5.18 13.86 11.18
C PRO A 17 3.72 14.00 11.62
N ALA A 18 3.17 13.00 12.33
CA ALA A 18 1.77 12.97 12.71
C ALA A 18 1.30 14.23 13.47
N TYR A 19 2.14 14.78 14.37
CA TYR A 19 1.83 16.00 15.13
C TYR A 19 1.74 17.27 14.27
N LEU A 20 2.34 17.27 13.06
CA LEU A 20 2.26 18.41 12.14
C LEU A 20 0.92 18.43 11.40
N ILE A 21 0.39 17.25 11.10
CA ILE A 21 -0.91 17.07 10.44
C ILE A 21 -2.05 17.59 11.33
N GLU A 22 -1.91 17.51 12.66
CA GLU A 22 -2.90 18.05 13.60
C GLU A 22 -3.10 19.56 13.47
N ARG A 23 -2.07 20.28 13.03
CA ARG A 23 -2.08 21.75 12.85
C ARG A 23 -2.78 22.19 11.56
N TYR A 24 -3.12 21.26 10.67
CA TYR A 24 -3.83 21.59 9.43
C TYR A 24 -5.27 22.00 9.71
N THR A 25 -5.83 22.82 8.82
CA THR A 25 -7.28 23.06 8.82
C THR A 25 -8.03 21.73 8.68
N ALA A 26 -9.22 21.63 9.26
CA ALA A 26 -9.96 20.37 9.31
C ALA A 26 -10.19 19.76 7.91
N SER A 27 -10.41 20.59 6.88
CA SER A 27 -10.55 20.16 5.48
C SER A 27 -9.24 19.61 4.92
N ARG A 28 -8.13 20.32 5.09
CA ARG A 28 -6.79 19.88 4.64
C ARG A 28 -6.39 18.59 5.35
N ARG A 29 -6.55 18.53 6.67
CA ARG A 29 -6.26 17.34 7.48
C ARG A 29 -7.01 16.11 6.96
N ARG A 30 -8.34 16.22 6.76
CA ARG A 30 -9.14 15.11 6.23
C ARG A 30 -8.69 14.71 4.83
N ALA A 31 -8.42 15.66 3.95
CA ALA A 31 -7.95 15.37 2.59
C ALA A 31 -6.62 14.62 2.58
N THR A 32 -5.65 15.05 3.40
CA THR A 32 -4.36 14.38 3.56
C THR A 32 -4.52 12.97 4.13
N LEU A 33 -5.32 12.81 5.19
CA LEU A 33 -5.54 11.50 5.81
C LEU A 33 -6.25 10.52 4.87
N VAL A 34 -7.31 10.94 4.18
CA VAL A 34 -8.01 10.09 3.20
C VAL A 34 -7.07 9.72 2.05
N ALA A 35 -6.26 10.66 1.57
CA ALA A 35 -5.28 10.35 0.53
C ALA A 35 -4.24 9.31 0.99
N CYS A 36 -3.74 9.43 2.22
CA CYS A 36 -2.83 8.44 2.81
C CYS A 36 -3.48 7.07 3.00
N LEU A 37 -4.76 7.01 3.38
CA LEU A 37 -5.48 5.76 3.53
C LEU A 37 -5.63 5.02 2.19
N ILE A 38 -6.00 5.73 1.12
CA ILE A 38 -6.12 5.14 -0.22
C ILE A 38 -4.75 4.65 -0.72
N ASP A 39 -3.69 5.46 -0.54
CA ASP A 39 -2.32 5.07 -0.91
C ASP A 39 -1.84 3.82 -0.14
N LEU A 40 -2.23 3.69 1.13
CA LEU A 40 -1.88 2.52 1.92
C LEU A 40 -2.69 1.28 1.50
N GLU A 41 -3.99 1.44 1.22
CA GLU A 41 -4.86 0.38 0.73
C GLU A 41 -4.36 -0.21 -0.59
N GLU A 42 -3.96 0.64 -1.55
CA GLU A 42 -3.37 0.24 -2.83
C GLU A 42 -2.12 -0.62 -2.59
N ARG A 43 -1.18 -0.12 -1.78
CA ARG A 43 0.08 -0.82 -1.47
C ARG A 43 -0.11 -2.13 -0.72
N LEU A 44 -1.08 -2.18 0.20
CA LEU A 44 -1.41 -3.41 0.93
C LEU A 44 -2.03 -4.45 0.00
N THR A 45 -2.87 -4.00 -0.93
CA THR A 45 -3.49 -4.88 -1.94
C THR A 45 -2.42 -5.48 -2.85
N ASP A 46 -1.52 -4.65 -3.38
CA ASP A 46 -0.42 -5.12 -4.23
C ASP A 46 0.49 -6.11 -3.47
N ALA A 47 0.84 -5.79 -2.23
CA ALA A 47 1.66 -6.68 -1.40
C ALA A 47 0.94 -8.00 -1.12
N ALA A 48 -0.37 -7.98 -0.87
CA ALA A 48 -1.16 -9.19 -0.65
C ALA A 48 -1.19 -10.10 -1.89
N ILE A 49 -1.35 -9.51 -3.08
CA ILE A 49 -1.31 -10.23 -4.36
C ILE A 49 0.09 -10.84 -4.57
N GLU A 50 1.15 -10.06 -4.38
CA GLU A 50 2.52 -10.56 -4.53
C GLU A 50 2.82 -11.72 -3.57
N MET A 51 2.35 -11.65 -2.32
CA MET A 51 2.47 -12.75 -1.36
C MET A 51 1.70 -13.99 -1.80
N ALA A 52 0.49 -13.82 -2.33
CA ALA A 52 -0.31 -14.94 -2.84
C ALA A 52 0.40 -15.65 -4.00
N ASP A 53 0.92 -14.90 -4.96
CA ASP A 53 1.65 -15.45 -6.10
C ASP A 53 2.88 -16.24 -5.66
N LYS A 54 3.64 -15.73 -4.67
CA LYS A 54 4.79 -16.44 -4.09
C LYS A 54 4.38 -17.72 -3.38
N LEU A 55 3.29 -17.71 -2.62
CA LEU A 55 2.81 -18.91 -1.94
C LEU A 55 2.38 -19.99 -2.94
N ILE A 56 1.68 -19.61 -4.00
CA ILE A 56 1.27 -20.52 -5.08
C ILE A 56 2.51 -21.09 -5.80
N GLY A 57 3.44 -20.23 -6.22
CA GLY A 57 4.65 -20.64 -6.92
C GLY A 57 5.53 -21.57 -6.08
N THR A 58 5.68 -21.28 -4.78
CA THR A 58 6.44 -22.15 -3.87
C THR A 58 5.76 -23.50 -3.64
N ALA A 59 4.42 -23.55 -3.55
CA ALA A 59 3.68 -24.81 -3.43
C ALA A 59 3.90 -25.73 -4.64
N PHE A 60 3.76 -25.19 -5.87
CA PHE A 60 4.02 -25.96 -7.10
C PHE A 60 5.48 -26.41 -7.21
N SER A 61 6.42 -25.51 -6.87
CA SER A 61 7.85 -25.85 -6.88
C SER A 61 8.18 -26.98 -5.90
N ARG A 62 7.59 -26.96 -4.71
CA ARG A 62 7.74 -28.04 -3.71
C ARG A 62 7.17 -29.36 -4.24
N ALA A 63 5.97 -29.35 -4.82
CA ALA A 63 5.36 -30.55 -5.39
C ALA A 63 6.24 -31.19 -6.49
N LYS A 64 6.74 -30.37 -7.42
CA LYS A 64 7.65 -30.83 -8.50
C LYS A 64 8.93 -31.44 -7.93
N ASN A 65 9.54 -30.80 -6.94
CA ASN A 65 10.76 -31.30 -6.30
C ASN A 65 10.53 -32.61 -5.53
N THR A 66 9.36 -32.78 -4.91
CA THR A 66 8.97 -34.06 -4.28
C THR A 66 8.79 -35.17 -5.31
N GLN A 67 8.17 -34.88 -6.45
CA GLN A 67 8.02 -35.84 -7.53
C GLN A 67 9.37 -36.24 -8.15
N ALA A 68 10.27 -35.28 -8.38
CA ALA A 68 11.59 -35.55 -8.96
C ALA A 68 12.53 -36.36 -8.04
N ARG A 69 12.21 -36.47 -6.74
CA ARG A 69 12.96 -37.25 -5.74
C ARG A 69 12.41 -38.67 -5.54
N ARG A 70 11.27 -39.00 -6.16
CA ARG A 70 10.71 -40.35 -6.20
C ARG A 70 11.14 -41.05 -7.48
#